data_AF-A0A5K0V359-F1
#
_entry.id   AF-A0A5K0V359-F1
#
_cell.length_a   1.000
_cell.length_b   1.000
_cell.length_c   1.000
_cell.angle_alpha   90.00
_cell.angle_beta   90.00
_cell.angle_gamma   90.00
#
_symmetry.space_group_name_H-M   'P 1'
#
loop_
_entity.id
_entity.type
_entity.pdbx_description
1 polymer ?
#
loop_
_entity_poly.entity_id
_entity_poly.type
_entity_poly.pdbx_seq_one_letter_code
_entity_poly.pdbx_strand_id
1 'polypeptide(L)' 'LLNVTRALLFQTNLPKHYWGDVVLTSAYLINRMPSRVLNGRTPHSLLPGSRPPFLLHR' A
#
# COMPACT_ATOMS: atom_id res chain seq x y z
N LEU A 1 -6.81 6.77 0.58
CA LEU A 1 -5.54 7.20 -0.04
C LEU A 1 -5.13 8.59 0.41
N LEU A 2 -5.89 9.65 0.06
CA LEU A 2 -5.50 11.04 0.35
C LEU A 2 -5.22 11.34 1.82
N ASN A 3 -5.98 10.78 2.77
CA ASN A 3 -5.71 10.97 4.21
C ASN A 3 -4.34 10.42 4.63
N VAL A 4 -3.94 9.26 4.09
CA VAL A 4 -2.62 8.65 4.36
C VAL A 4 -1.53 9.49 3.71
N THR A 5 -1.74 9.95 2.47
CA THR A 5 -0.82 10.87 1.79
C THR A 5 -0.63 12.17 2.55
N ARG A 6 -1.71 12.77 3.05
CA ARG A 6 -1.65 14.00 3.86
C ARG A 6 -0.90 13.77 5.17
N ALA A 7 -1.12 12.63 5.82
CA ALA A 7 -0.40 12.26 7.03
C ALA A 7 1.10 12.08 6.77
N LEU A 8 1.48 11.40 5.68
CA LEU A 8 2.89 11.28 5.28
C LEU A 8 3.50 12.65 4.98
N LEU A 9 2.84 13.49 4.17
CA LEU A 9 3.33 14.84 3.85
C LEU A 9 3.53 15.70 5.10
N PHE A 10 2.62 15.60 6.08
CA PHE A 10 2.73 16.28 7.36
C PHE A 10 3.92 15.77 8.19
N GLN A 11 4.16 14.45 8.17
CA GLN A 11 5.23 13.81 8.92
C GLN A 11 6.63 14.06 8.31
N THR A 12 6.75 14.07 6.98
CA THR A 12 8.04 14.02 6.29
C THR A 12 8.54 15.37 5.78
N ASN A 13 7.74 16.44 5.89
CA ASN A 13 8.05 17.81 5.43
C ASN A 13 8.77 17.86 4.07
N LEU A 14 8.29 17.06 3.10
CA LEU A 14 8.96 16.90 1.82
C LEU A 14 8.68 18.07 0.88
N PRO A 15 9.68 18.50 0.08
CA PRO A 15 9.47 19.42 -1.03
C PRO A 15 8.37 18.97 -2.00
N LYS A 16 7.73 19.93 -2.67
CA LYS A 16 6.57 19.69 -3.55
C LYS A 16 6.84 18.71 -4.70
N HIS A 17 8.07 18.65 -5.20
CA HIS A 17 8.42 17.75 -6.30
C HIS A 17 8.36 16.26 -5.94
N TYR A 18 8.40 15.91 -4.65
CA TYR A 18 8.24 14.52 -4.17
C TYR A 18 6.79 14.12 -3.91
N TRP A 19 5.80 15.00 -4.11
CA TRP A 19 4.41 14.68 -3.76
C TRP A 19 3.86 13.49 -4.55
N GLY A 20 4.31 13.30 -5.80
CA GLY A 20 3.99 12.09 -6.58
C GLY A 20 4.48 10.81 -5.88
N ASP A 21 5.71 10.81 -5.39
CA ASP A 21 6.30 9.67 -4.68
C ASP A 21 5.58 9.39 -3.36
N VAL A 22 5.11 10.42 -2.66
CA VAL A 22 4.34 10.25 -1.42
C VAL A 22 2.98 9.61 -1.70
N VAL A 23 2.32 9.96 -2.82
CA VAL A 23 1.08 9.32 -3.25
C VAL A 23 1.32 7.84 -3.57
N LEU A 24 2.38 7.53 -4.32
CA LEU A 24 2.76 6.15 -4.65
C LEU A 24 3.07 5.34 -3.38
N THR A 25 3.83 5.92 -2.45
CA THR A 25 4.16 5.30 -1.17
C THR A 25 2.90 5.04 -0.35
N SER A 26 1.97 5.98 -0.31
CA SER A 26 0.70 5.81 0.39
C SER A 26 -0.14 4.68 -0.22
N ALA A 27 -0.21 4.60 -1.55
CA ALA A 27 -0.92 3.55 -2.25
C ALA A 27 -0.28 2.18 -1.98
N TYR A 28 1.05 2.11 -2.01
CA TYR A 28 1.81 0.91 -1.69
C TYR A 28 1.52 0.41 -0.27
N LEU A 29 1.58 1.31 0.73
CA LEU A 29 1.28 0.96 2.12
C LEU A 29 -0.15 0.45 2.29
N ILE A 30 -1.15 1.17 1.75
CA ILE A 30 -2.55 0.76 1.83
C ILE A 30 -2.75 -0.63 1.19
N ASN A 31 -2.12 -0.88 0.05
CA ASN A 31 -2.24 -2.16 -0.65
C ASN A 31 -1.57 -3.31 0.10
N ARG A 32 -0.60 -3.04 0.98
CA ARG A 32 0.11 -4.06 1.77
C ARG A 32 -0.30 -4.13 3.24
N MET A 33 -1.16 -3.24 3.71
CA MET A 33 -1.67 -3.32 5.08
C MET A 33 -2.82 -4.32 5.16
N PRO A 34 -2.85 -5.19 6.19
CA PRO A 34 -3.97 -6.07 6.44
C PRO A 34 -5.19 -5.24 6.84
N SER A 35 -6.33 -5.50 6.21
CA SER A 35 -7.57 -4.79 6.50
C SER A 35 -8.58 -5.73 7.15
N ARG A 36 -9.29 -5.23 8.17
CA ARG A 36 -10.38 -5.99 8.81
C ARG A 36 -11.49 -6.35 7.82
N VAL A 37 -11.75 -5.47 6.86
CA VAL A 37 -12.75 -5.70 5.78
C VAL A 37 -12.35 -6.87 4.88
N LEU A 38 -11.05 -7.16 4.79
CA LEU A 38 -10.49 -8.28 4.03
C LEU A 38 -10.13 -9.47 4.92
N ASN A 39 -10.74 -9.59 6.10
CA ASN A 39 -10.44 -10.65 7.08
C ASN A 39 -8.95 -10.74 7.46
N GLY A 40 -8.30 -9.57 7.61
CA GLY A 40 -6.88 -9.49 7.95
C GLY A 40 -5.94 -9.76 6.76
N ARG A 41 -6.46 -9.92 5.54
CA ARG A 41 -5.65 -10.00 4.33
C ARG A 41 -5.31 -8.61 3.80
N THR A 42 -4.25 -8.54 2.99
CA THR A 42 -3.83 -7.31 2.33
C THR A 42 -4.53 -7.20 0.98
N PRO A 43 -4.93 -6.00 0.51
CA PRO A 43 -5.54 -5.85 -0.81
C PRO A 43 -4.68 -6.44 -1.93
N HIS A 44 -3.35 -6.27 -1.85
CA HIS A 44 -2.41 -6.81 -2.82
C HIS A 44 -2.48 -8.33 -2.91
N SER A 45 -2.65 -9.07 -1.80
CA SER A 45 -2.67 -10.54 -1.82
C SER A 45 -3.93 -11.15 -2.46
N LEU A 46 -4.94 -10.33 -2.74
CA LEU A 46 -6.15 -10.75 -3.44
C LEU A 46 -6.05 -10.58 -4.95
N LEU A 47 -5.04 -9.84 -5.45
CA LEU A 47 -4.86 -9.63 -6.87
C LEU A 47 -4.38 -10.91 -7.57
N PRO A 48 -4.88 -11.21 -8.79
CA PRO A 48 -4.34 -12.30 -9.60
C PRO A 48 -2.83 -12.13 -9.81
N GLY A 49 -2.04 -13.19 -9.59
CA GLY A 49 -0.58 -13.15 -9.73
C GLY A 49 0.19 -12.63 -8.51
N SER A 50 -0.49 -12.20 -7.44
CA SER A 50 0.16 -11.79 -6.17
C SER A 50 0.63 -12.97 -5.31
N ARG A 51 0.20 -14.20 -5.64
CA ARG A 51 0.64 -15.41 -4.97
C ARG A 51 2.10 -15.68 -5.34
N PRO A 52 2.99 -15.86 -4.37
CA PRO A 52 4.34 -16.26 -4.70
C PRO A 52 4.34 -17.63 -5.40
N PRO A 53 5.18 -17.83 -6.43
CA PRO A 53 5.19 -19.04 -7.24
C PRO A 53 5.46 -20.31 -6.42
N PHE A 54 6.13 -20.18 -5.27
CA PHE A 54 6.42 -21.28 -4.35
C PHE A 54 5.21 -21.82 -3.56
N LEU A 55 4.05 -21.16 -3.61
CA LEU A 55 2.80 -21.67 -3.01
C LEU A 55 1.91 -22.45 -3.99
N LEU A 56 2.34 -22.63 -5.24
CA LEU A 56 1.56 -23.36 -6.26
C LEU A 56 1.82 -24.88 -6.29
N HIS A 57 2.80 -25.39 -5.52
CA HIS A 57 3.15 -26.81 -5.43
C HIS A 57 2.77 -27.42 -4.06
N ARG A 58 1.49 -27.46 -3.71
CA ARG A 58 1.01 -28.28 -2.59
C ARG A 58 -0.30 -28.98 -2.92
#